data_AF-A0AAN0VMI6-F1
#
_entry.id   AF-A0AAN0VMI6-F1
#
_cell.length_a   1.000
_cell.length_b   1.000
_cell.length_c   1.000
_cell.angle_alpha   90.00
_cell.angle_beta   90.00
_cell.angle_gamma   90.00
#
_symmetry.space_group_name_H-M   'P 1'
#
loop_
_entity.id
_entity.type
_entity.pdbx_description
1 polymer ?
#
loop_
_entity_poly.entity_id
_entity_poly.type
_entity_poly.pdbx_seq_one_letter_code
_entity_poly.pdbx_strand_id
1 'polypeptide(L)'
;MRRFAIFLLGILYGLLLTWFFLYTYSRIEWPEVRAPASHGCHELGHCPIRWWAGTLLLAYLLAPALLFGLLNALAYHRWSRRKWALSLGIGTLLTGLLYLEPYVGRLL
;
A
#
# COMPACT_ATOMS: atom_id res chain seq x y z
N MET A 1 24.81 -7.09 -10.34
CA MET A 1 23.78 -6.53 -11.25
C MET A 1 22.44 -7.26 -11.25
N ARG A 2 22.36 -8.58 -11.50
CA ARG A 2 21.06 -9.30 -11.61
C ARG A 2 20.15 -9.21 -10.37
N ARG A 3 20.72 -9.28 -9.16
CA ARG A 3 19.97 -9.10 -7.88
C ARG A 3 19.31 -7.72 -7.77
N PHE A 4 20.03 -6.68 -8.19
CA PHE A 4 19.54 -5.31 -8.15
C PHE A 4 18.41 -5.10 -9.17
N ALA A 5 18.53 -5.67 -10.38
CA ALA A 5 17.45 -5.62 -11.36
C ALA A 5 16.16 -6.28 -10.85
N ILE A 6 16.27 -7.42 -10.16
CA ILE A 6 15.12 -8.13 -9.59
C ILE A 6 14.52 -7.39 -8.40
N PHE A 7 15.35 -6.75 -7.58
CA PHE A 7 14.89 -5.80 -6.56
C PHE A 7 14.08 -4.65 -7.19
N LEU A 8 14.61 -4.02 -8.25
CA LEU A 8 13.93 -2.92 -8.94
C LEU A 8 12.60 -3.37 -9.58
N LEU A 9 12.53 -4.59 -10.12
CA LEU A 9 11.26 -5.16 -10.60
C LEU A 9 10.24 -5.31 -9.46
N GLY A 10 10.68 -5.74 -8.28
CA GLY A 10 9.83 -5.79 -7.10
C GLY A 10 9.33 -4.40 -6.65
N ILE A 11 10.21 -3.40 -6.68
CA ILE A 11 9.85 -1.99 -6.40
C ILE A 11 8.81 -1.50 -7.40
N LEU A 12 9.05 -1.70 -8.70
CA LEU A 12 8.14 -1.29 -9.77
C LEU A 12 6.77 -1.97 -9.61
N TYR A 13 6.76 -3.27 -9.33
CA TYR A 13 5.54 -4.01 -9.08
C TYR A 13 4.76 -3.42 -7.89
N GLY A 14 5.42 -3.16 -6.76
CA GLY A 14 4.75 -2.60 -5.60
C GLY A 14 4.22 -1.18 -5.83
N LEU A 15 4.93 -0.33 -6.56
CA LEU A 15 4.45 1.01 -6.94
C LEU A 15 3.20 0.94 -7.83
N LEU A 16 3.22 0.08 -8.86
CA LEU A 16 2.07 -0.13 -9.74
C LEU A 16 0.88 -0.70 -8.97
N LEU A 17 1.14 -1.59 -8.02
CA LEU A 17 0.10 -2.18 -7.18
C LEU A 17 -0.54 -1.15 -6.25
N THR A 18 0.26 -0.31 -5.59
CA THR A 18 -0.23 0.83 -4.80
C THR A 18 -1.09 1.75 -5.64
N TRP A 19 -0.60 2.15 -6.82
CA TRP A 19 -1.38 2.98 -7.73
C TRP A 19 -2.69 2.31 -8.14
N PHE A 20 -2.66 1.03 -8.53
CA PHE A 20 -3.82 0.27 -8.96
C PHE A 20 -4.90 0.19 -7.87
N PHE A 21 -4.54 -0.16 -6.63
CA PHE A 21 -5.52 -0.27 -5.55
C PHE A 21 -6.10 1.08 -5.17
N LEU A 22 -5.26 2.10 -4.97
CA LEU A 22 -5.74 3.44 -4.63
C LEU A 22 -6.64 4.01 -5.73
N TYR A 23 -6.25 3.83 -6.99
CA TYR A 23 -7.06 4.26 -8.14
C TYR A 23 -8.40 3.52 -8.15
N THR A 24 -8.38 2.19 -8.07
CA THR A 24 -9.60 1.38 -8.11
C THR A 24 -10.54 1.76 -6.98
N TYR A 25 -10.06 1.84 -5.75
CA TYR A 25 -10.89 2.21 -4.60
C TYR A 25 -11.39 3.65 -4.66
N SER A 26 -10.63 4.59 -5.23
CA SER A 26 -11.11 5.96 -5.45
C SER A 26 -12.25 6.06 -6.47
N ARG A 27 -12.42 5.06 -7.33
CA ARG A 27 -13.47 5.00 -8.37
C ARG A 27 -14.70 4.22 -7.94
N ILE A 28 -14.65 3.52 -6.82
CA ILE A 28 -15.81 2.81 -6.27
C ILE A 28 -16.70 3.85 -5.58
N GLU A 29 -18.00 3.78 -5.87
CA GLU A 29 -19.01 4.53 -5.12
C GLU A 29 -19.23 3.85 -3.77
N TRP A 30 -18.52 4.33 -2.75
CA TRP A 30 -18.68 3.83 -1.39
C TRP A 30 -20.00 4.35 -0.81
N PRO A 31 -20.73 3.54 -0.02
CA PRO A 31 -21.95 4.00 0.63
C PRO A 31 -21.65 5.20 1.53
N GLU A 32 -22.42 6.28 1.39
CA GLU A 32 -22.34 7.42 2.30
C GLU A 32 -22.86 7.01 3.68
N VAL A 33 -21.94 6.67 4.57
CA VAL A 33 -22.27 6.59 5.99
C VAL A 33 -22.20 8.00 6.54
N ARG A 34 -23.32 8.49 7.08
CA ARG A 34 -23.35 9.69 7.91
C ARG A 34 -22.53 9.42 9.16
N ALA A 35 -21.22 9.54 9.05
CA ALA A 35 -20.35 9.57 10.20
C ALA A 35 -20.81 10.73 11.09
N PRO A 36 -20.99 10.53 12.41
CA PRO A 36 -21.26 11.64 13.31
C PRO A 36 -20.18 12.69 13.08
N ALA A 37 -20.58 13.96 12.94
CA ALA A 37 -19.69 15.07 12.60
C ALA A 37 -18.39 14.93 13.38
N SER A 38 -17.32 14.52 12.70
CA SER A 38 -16.03 14.29 13.34
C SER A 38 -15.59 15.62 13.92
N HIS A 39 -15.60 15.75 15.24
CA HIS A 39 -15.16 16.94 15.94
C HIS A 39 -13.64 17.08 15.75
N GLY A 40 -13.22 17.68 14.64
CA GLY A 40 -11.81 17.88 14.32
C GLY A 40 -11.57 18.33 12.88
N CYS A 41 -10.64 19.27 12.72
CA CYS A 41 -10.14 19.70 11.42
C CYS A 41 -9.31 18.55 10.80
N HIS A 42 -9.77 18.00 9.67
CA HIS A 42 -9.14 16.85 9.01
C HIS A 42 -8.56 17.17 7.61
N GLU A 43 -8.70 18.40 7.16
CA GLU A 43 -8.24 18.81 5.83
C GLU A 43 -6.73 19.04 5.80
N LEU A 44 -6.06 18.35 4.88
CA LEU A 44 -4.62 18.54 4.63
C LEU A 44 -4.38 19.96 4.10
N GLY A 45 -3.83 20.83 4.95
CA GLY A 45 -3.46 22.21 4.60
C GLY A 45 -4.17 23.29 5.41
N HIS A 46 -5.32 22.98 6.02
CA HIS A 46 -6.06 23.93 6.86
C HIS A 46 -5.87 23.70 8.36
N CYS A 47 -5.34 22.54 8.75
CA CYS A 47 -5.19 22.12 10.14
C CYS A 47 -3.71 22.05 10.54
N PRO A 48 -3.37 22.27 11.82
CA PRO A 48 -2.02 22.03 12.33
C PRO A 48 -1.72 20.53 12.29
N ILE A 49 -1.01 20.09 11.25
CA ILE A 49 -0.60 18.70 11.06
C ILE A 49 0.80 18.53 11.66
N ARG A 50 0.98 17.44 12.41
CA ARG A 50 2.30 17.10 12.97
C ARG A 50 3.27 16.80 11.83
N TRP A 51 4.51 17.28 11.93
CA TRP A 51 5.54 17.13 10.88
C TRP A 51 5.76 15.68 10.43
N TRP A 52 5.57 14.69 11.31
CA TRP A 52 5.74 13.27 11.00
C TRP A 52 4.59 12.67 10.18
N ALA A 53 3.44 13.34 10.06
CA ALA A 53 2.30 12.81 9.31
C ALA A 53 2.64 12.66 7.81
N GLY A 54 3.39 13.61 7.25
CA GLY A 54 3.90 13.49 5.89
C GLY A 54 4.86 12.30 5.71
N THR A 55 5.72 12.05 6.70
CA THR A 55 6.61 10.88 6.71
C THR A 55 5.82 9.57 6.75
N LEU A 56 4.77 9.49 7.57
CA LEU A 56 3.91 8.30 7.61
C LEU A 56 3.15 8.09 6.31
N LEU A 57 2.67 9.16 5.67
CA LEU A 57 2.01 9.07 4.36
C LEU A 57 2.98 8.53 3.30
N LEU A 58 4.20 9.07 3.24
CA LEU A 58 5.24 8.56 2.34
C LEU A 58 5.57 7.10 2.62
N ALA A 59 5.72 6.73 3.90
CA ALA A 59 5.95 5.34 4.29
C ALA A 59 4.79 4.43 3.85
N TYR A 60 3.54 4.86 4.04
CA TYR A 60 2.35 4.13 3.62
C TYR A 60 2.28 3.91 2.10
N LEU A 61 2.70 4.91 1.31
CA LEU A 61 2.73 4.82 -0.16
C LEU A 61 3.90 3.97 -0.68
N LEU A 62 5.07 4.03 -0.03
CA LEU A 62 6.29 3.36 -0.49
C LEU A 62 6.52 1.97 0.13
N ALA A 63 5.85 1.66 1.25
CA ALA A 63 6.07 0.40 1.97
C ALA A 63 5.86 -0.84 1.08
N PRO A 64 4.78 -0.97 0.28
CA PRO A 64 4.62 -2.14 -0.60
C PRO A 64 5.77 -2.26 -1.59
N ALA A 65 6.18 -1.16 -2.23
CA ALA A 65 7.31 -1.16 -3.15
C ALA A 65 8.58 -1.69 -2.49
N LEU A 66 8.95 -1.18 -1.31
CA LEU A 66 10.13 -1.62 -0.58
C LEU A 66 10.03 -3.10 -0.16
N LEU A 67 8.88 -3.53 0.34
CA LEU A 67 8.64 -4.92 0.75
C LEU A 67 8.74 -5.88 -0.44
N PHE A 68 8.12 -5.58 -1.57
CA PHE A 68 8.19 -6.40 -2.77
C PHE A 68 9.59 -6.40 -3.39
N GLY A 69 10.30 -5.28 -3.35
CA GLY A 69 11.71 -5.21 -3.72
C GLY A 69 12.57 -6.15 -2.89
N LEU A 70 12.47 -6.05 -1.56
CA LEU A 70 13.20 -6.89 -0.62
C LEU A 70 12.85 -8.38 -0.77
N LEU A 71 11.57 -8.71 -0.90
CA LEU A 71 11.09 -10.08 -1.11
C LEU A 71 11.72 -10.67 -2.38
N ASN A 72 11.73 -9.92 -3.48
CA ASN A 72 12.33 -10.39 -4.74
C ASN A 72 13.85 -10.52 -4.64
N ALA A 73 14.54 -9.61 -3.95
CA ALA A 73 15.97 -9.71 -3.71
C ALA A 73 16.33 -10.96 -2.86
N LEU A 74 15.53 -11.27 -1.84
CA LEU A 74 15.73 -12.42 -0.96
C LEU A 74 15.35 -13.75 -1.61
N ALA A 75 14.28 -13.76 -2.41
CA ALA A 75 13.82 -14.96 -3.11
C ALA A 75 14.77 -15.38 -4.24
N TYR A 76 15.56 -14.45 -4.78
CA TYR A 76 16.48 -14.72 -5.88
C TYR A 76 17.47 -15.86 -5.56
N HIS A 77 17.41 -16.93 -6.35
CA HIS A 77 18.14 -18.20 -6.20
C HIS A 77 17.88 -19.01 -4.93
N ARG A 78 17.18 -18.47 -3.92
CA ARG A 78 16.98 -19.15 -2.63
C ARG A 78 15.65 -19.87 -2.51
N TRP A 79 14.64 -19.42 -3.24
CA TRP A 79 13.26 -19.89 -3.04
C TRP A 79 12.78 -20.72 -4.24
N SER A 80 11.93 -21.70 -3.98
CA SER A 80 11.18 -22.39 -5.03
C SER A 80 10.17 -21.42 -5.66
N ARG A 81 9.84 -21.64 -6.93
CA ARG A 81 8.84 -20.82 -7.66
C ARG A 81 7.49 -20.80 -6.93
N ARG A 82 7.09 -21.92 -6.32
CA ARG A 82 5.84 -22.03 -5.54
C ARG A 82 5.86 -21.14 -4.29
N LYS A 83 6.96 -21.16 -3.51
CA LYS A 83 7.09 -20.31 -2.32
C LYS A 83 7.08 -18.84 -2.70
N TRP A 84 7.82 -18.47 -3.74
CA TRP A 84 7.84 -17.09 -4.26
C TRP A 84 6.46 -16.62 -4.70
N ALA A 85 5.74 -17.42 -5.49
CA ALA A 85 4.40 -17.07 -5.97
C ALA A 85 3.39 -16.93 -4.82
N LEU A 86 3.44 -17.83 -3.83
CA LEU A 86 2.59 -17.74 -2.64
C LEU A 86 2.86 -16.47 -1.83
N SER A 87 4.14 -16.16 -1.57
CA SER A 87 4.47 -14.96 -0.80
C SER A 87 4.14 -13.67 -1.55
N LEU A 88 4.30 -13.64 -2.87
CA LEU A 88 3.80 -12.52 -3.68
C LEU A 88 2.28 -12.40 -3.59
N GLY A 89 1.54 -13.48 -3.81
CA GLY A 89 0.08 -13.47 -3.74
C GLY A 89 -0.44 -13.00 -2.38
N ILE A 90 0.12 -13.51 -1.28
CA ILE A 90 -0.22 -13.07 0.07
C ILE A 90 0.11 -11.58 0.26
N GLY A 91 1.30 -11.13 -0.14
CA GLY A 91 1.68 -9.72 -0.03
C GLY A 91 0.72 -8.81 -0.82
N THR A 92 0.28 -9.24 -2.00
CA THR A 92 -0.65 -8.49 -2.84
C THR A 92 -2.03 -8.39 -2.19
N LEU A 93 -2.54 -9.49 -1.64
CA LEU A 93 -3.80 -9.49 -0.89
C LEU A 93 -3.75 -8.58 0.34
N LEU A 94 -2.67 -8.69 1.14
CA LEU A 94 -2.48 -7.84 2.31
C LEU A 94 -2.37 -6.36 1.96
N THR A 95 -1.70 -6.03 0.86
CA THR A 95 -1.60 -4.65 0.35
C THR A 95 -2.98 -4.13 -0.06
N GLY A 96 -3.79 -4.95 -0.73
CA GLY A 96 -5.16 -4.60 -1.08
C GLY A 96 -6.00 -4.31 0.16
N LEU A 97 -5.96 -5.20 1.16
CA LEU A 97 -6.67 -5.01 2.44
C LEU A 97 -6.22 -3.74 3.18
N LEU A 98 -4.91 -3.45 3.20
CA LEU A 98 -4.35 -2.25 3.81
C LEU A 98 -4.87 -0.96 3.14
N TYR A 99 -5.00 -0.96 1.80
CA TYR A 99 -5.53 0.19 1.06
C TYR A 99 -7.06 0.26 1.06
N LEU A 100 -7.74 -0.84 1.38
CA LEU A 100 -9.20 -0.91 1.50
C LEU A 100 -9.68 -0.33 2.83
N GLU A 101 -8.90 -0.48 3.90
CA GLU A 101 -9.20 -0.01 5.26
C GLU A 101 -9.76 1.42 5.34
N PRO A 102 -9.13 2.46 4.73
CA PRO A 102 -9.63 3.84 4.86
C PRO A 102 -10.98 4.10 4.17
N TYR A 103 -11.41 3.20 3.28
CA TYR A 103 -12.69 3.27 2.59
C TYR A 103 -13.78 2.51 3.35
N VAL A 104 -13.45 1.34 3.91
CA VAL A 104 -14.42 0.47 4.59
C VAL A 104 -14.50 0.74 6.09
N GLY A 105 -13.44 1.25 6.73
CA GLY A 105 -13.45 1.63 8.15
C GLY A 105 -14.47 2.74 8.47
N ARG A 106 -15.01 3.42 7.45
CA ARG A 106 -16.14 4.36 7.60
C ARG A 106 -17.51 3.66 7.69
N LEU A 107 -17.59 2.37 7.36
CA LEU A 107 -18.81 1.56 7.33
C LEU A 107 -19.06 0.77 8.62
N LEU A 108 -18.04 0.60 9.46
CA LEU A 108 -18.09 -0.08 10.77
C LEU A 108 -18.21 0.92 11.91
#